data_AF-A0A6B3GRY0-F1
#
_entry.id   AF-A0A6B3GRY0-F1
#
_cell.length_a   1.000
_cell.length_b   1.000
_cell.length_c   1.000
_cell.angle_alpha   90.00
_cell.angle_beta   90.00
_cell.angle_gamma   90.00
#
_symmetry.space_group_name_H-M   'P 1'
#
loop_
_entity.id
_entity.type
_entity.pdbx_description
1 polymer ?
#
loop_
_entity_poly.entity_id
_entity_poly.type
_entity_poly.pdbx_seq_one_letter_code
_entity_poly.pdbx_strand_id
1 'polypeptide(L)'
;RLLSPQTLEAMTTVTPTDGTNIRFYGLGLRRYDLSCGTRVYGHTGTVQGFYTYAFSTRDGRRSLSALANTSNHGAANTALGGTLEAAFCGKKSAFAPAARSTAPSGTAAHVPLPAERDLPERH
;
A
#
# COMPACT_ATOMS: atom_id res chain seq x y z
N ARG A 1 4.24 21.37 3.01
CA ARG A 1 3.85 21.62 1.59
C ARG A 1 5.12 22.01 0.85
N LEU A 2 5.50 21.30 -0.23
CA LEU A 2 6.86 21.37 -0.80
C LEU A 2 6.92 21.79 -2.27
N LEU A 3 5.83 21.63 -3.03
CA LEU A 3 5.80 21.81 -4.48
C LEU A 3 4.66 22.76 -4.88
N SER A 4 4.78 23.36 -6.07
CA SER A 4 3.66 24.02 -6.74
C SER A 4 2.56 22.99 -7.08
N PRO A 5 1.30 23.40 -7.29
CA PRO A 5 0.24 22.49 -7.70
C PRO A 5 0.56 21.73 -8.99
N GLN A 6 1.12 22.41 -9.99
CA GLN A 6 1.47 21.81 -11.29
C GLN A 6 2.58 20.76 -11.16
N THR A 7 3.62 21.03 -10.35
CA THR A 7 4.70 20.05 -10.12
C THR A 7 4.20 18.85 -9.31
N LEU A 8 3.32 19.09 -8.33
CA LEU A 8 2.69 17.99 -7.58
C LEU A 8 1.80 17.13 -8.49
N GLU A 9 1.07 17.74 -9.41
CA GLU A 9 0.26 17.00 -10.39
C GLU A 9 1.14 16.10 -11.25
N ALA A 10 2.20 16.64 -11.86
CA ALA A 10 3.18 15.87 -12.63
C ALA A 10 3.81 14.71 -11.81
N MET A 11 4.18 14.94 -10.55
CA MET A 11 4.74 13.91 -9.67
C MET A 11 3.76 12.75 -9.41
N THR A 12 2.46 13.03 -9.48
CA THR A 12 1.39 12.07 -9.17
C THR A 12 0.58 11.57 -10.37
N THR A 13 1.00 11.98 -11.57
CA THR A 13 0.64 11.29 -12.81
C THR A 13 1.43 9.99 -12.84
N VAL A 14 0.75 8.85 -12.80
CA VAL A 14 1.36 7.54 -12.58
C VAL A 14 1.03 6.55 -13.68
N THR A 15 1.92 5.59 -13.91
CA THR A 15 1.72 4.46 -14.82
C THR A 15 1.71 3.13 -14.04
N PRO A 16 1.03 2.08 -14.52
CA PRO A 16 1.07 0.76 -13.87
C PRO A 16 2.50 0.19 -13.85
N THR A 17 2.91 -0.42 -12.73
CA THR A 17 4.23 -1.07 -12.60
C THR A 17 4.20 -2.57 -12.89
N ASP A 18 3.01 -3.16 -12.88
CA ASP A 18 2.78 -4.58 -13.14
C ASP A 18 1.40 -4.80 -13.79
N GLY A 19 1.05 -6.05 -14.13
CA GLY A 19 -0.24 -6.39 -14.73
C GLY A 19 -1.44 -6.36 -13.78
N THR A 20 -1.24 -6.06 -12.49
CA THR A 20 -2.31 -6.12 -11.48
C THR A 20 -3.16 -4.85 -11.44
N ASN A 21 -2.69 -3.74 -12.04
CA ASN A 21 -3.37 -2.44 -12.05
C ASN A 21 -3.74 -1.89 -10.66
N ILE A 22 -2.98 -2.27 -9.62
CA ILE A 22 -3.10 -1.74 -8.25
C ILE A 22 -1.80 -1.08 -7.78
N ARG A 23 -0.69 -1.30 -8.48
CA ARG A 23 0.62 -0.67 -8.22
C ARG A 23 0.98 0.25 -9.37
N PHE A 24 1.37 1.47 -9.02
CA PHE A 24 1.69 2.50 -9.98
C PHE A 24 2.89 3.32 -9.53
N TYR A 25 3.56 3.96 -10.48
CA TYR A 25 4.72 4.81 -10.22
C TYR A 25 4.65 6.11 -11.03
N GLY A 26 4.96 7.22 -10.38
CA GLY A 26 5.09 8.56 -10.97
C GLY A 26 6.54 9.04 -10.94
N LEU A 27 6.75 10.33 -10.70
CA LEU A 27 8.11 10.88 -10.61
C LEU A 27 8.70 10.67 -9.21
N GLY A 28 9.32 9.52 -8.96
CA GLY A 28 9.91 9.20 -7.66
C GLY A 28 8.89 8.92 -6.56
N LEU A 29 7.65 8.58 -6.94
CA LEU A 29 6.53 8.39 -6.03
C LEU A 29 5.70 7.19 -6.44
N ARG A 30 5.50 6.26 -5.51
CA ARG A 30 4.61 5.10 -5.66
C ARG A 30 3.18 5.50 -5.35
N ARG A 31 2.24 4.90 -6.07
CA ARG A 31 0.83 4.84 -5.67
C ARG A 31 0.39 3.39 -5.55
N TYR A 32 -0.26 3.07 -4.44
CA TYR A 32 -1.00 1.82 -4.28
C TYR A 32 -2.49 2.11 -4.15
N ASP A 33 -3.29 1.34 -4.88
CA ASP A 33 -4.74 1.32 -4.75
C ASP A 33 -5.10 0.18 -3.78
N LEU A 34 -5.55 0.56 -2.58
CA LEU A 34 -5.89 -0.37 -1.51
C LEU A 34 -7.25 -1.00 -1.74
N SER A 35 -7.49 -2.12 -1.07
CA SER A 35 -8.72 -2.91 -1.18
C SER A 35 -10.02 -2.11 -0.93
N CYS A 36 -9.96 -1.08 -0.08
CA CYS A 36 -11.09 -0.21 0.24
C CYS A 36 -11.28 0.95 -0.75
N GLY A 37 -10.56 0.97 -1.87
CA GLY A 37 -10.59 2.04 -2.88
C GLY A 37 -9.77 3.29 -2.49
N THR A 38 -9.13 3.29 -1.32
CA THR A 38 -8.23 4.37 -0.93
C THR A 38 -6.94 4.30 -1.73
N ARG A 39 -6.52 5.44 -2.28
CA ARG A 39 -5.25 5.60 -2.99
C ARG A 39 -4.23 6.22 -2.05
N VAL A 40 -3.11 5.55 -1.85
CA VAL A 40 -2.00 6.03 -1.02
C VAL A 40 -0.78 6.31 -1.87
N TYR A 41 -0.04 7.35 -1.52
CA TYR A 41 1.12 7.86 -2.25
C TYR A 41 2.32 7.90 -1.32
N GLY A 42 3.48 7.46 -1.81
CA GLY A 42 4.64 7.31 -0.94
C GLY A 42 5.79 6.56 -1.59
N HIS A 43 6.58 5.86 -0.78
CA HIS A 43 7.63 4.99 -1.29
C HIS A 43 7.93 3.83 -0.33
N THR A 44 8.46 2.75 -0.89
CA THR A 44 9.05 1.62 -0.16
C THR A 44 10.57 1.73 -0.16
N GLY A 45 11.25 1.27 0.88
CA GLY A 45 12.71 1.30 0.94
C GLY A 45 13.25 -0.02 1.47
N THR A 46 14.34 -0.47 0.85
CA THR A 46 15.09 -1.64 1.28
C THR A 46 16.56 -1.27 1.32
N VAL A 47 17.18 -1.46 2.48
CA VAL A 47 18.63 -1.38 2.70
C VAL A 47 19.00 -2.50 3.67
N GLN A 48 20.28 -2.86 3.76
CA GLN A 48 20.73 -3.95 4.61
C GLN A 48 20.24 -3.77 6.05
N GLY A 49 19.49 -4.76 6.55
CA GLY A 49 18.90 -4.75 7.88
C GLY A 49 17.62 -3.93 8.03
N PHE A 50 17.07 -3.33 6.96
CA PHE A 50 15.84 -2.53 7.06
C PHE A 50 14.90 -2.61 5.84
N TYR A 51 13.61 -2.76 6.14
CA TYR A 51 12.51 -2.41 5.25
C TYR A 51 11.78 -1.19 5.77
N THR A 52 11.30 -0.35 4.85
CA THR A 52 10.52 0.85 5.17
C THR A 52 9.34 1.03 4.22
N TYR A 53 8.19 1.46 4.76
CA TYR A 53 7.01 1.88 4.02
C TYR A 53 6.61 3.24 4.55
N ALA A 54 6.62 4.26 3.69
CA ALA A 54 6.23 5.62 4.05
C ALA A 54 5.19 6.12 3.04
N PHE A 55 3.93 6.20 3.46
CA PHE A 55 2.79 6.50 2.60
C PHE A 55 1.82 7.49 3.24
N SER A 56 1.07 8.20 2.40
CA SER A 56 0.05 9.16 2.80
C SER A 56 -1.14 9.17 1.84
N THR A 57 -2.31 9.61 2.31
CA THR A 57 -3.42 9.97 1.44
C THR A 57 -3.06 11.15 0.53
N ARG A 58 -3.76 11.29 -0.60
CA ARG A 58 -3.54 12.36 -1.61
C ARG A 58 -3.51 13.77 -1.01
N ASP A 59 -4.35 14.00 -0.01
CA ASP A 59 -4.49 15.28 0.70
C ASP A 59 -3.47 15.47 1.85
N GLY A 60 -2.65 14.46 2.15
CA GLY A 60 -1.65 14.52 3.22
C GLY A 60 -2.19 14.35 4.64
N ARG A 61 -3.51 14.14 4.83
CA ARG A 61 -4.14 14.19 6.17
C ARG A 61 -3.95 12.93 6.99
N ARG A 62 -3.70 11.79 6.34
CA ARG A 62 -3.39 10.52 7.01
C ARG A 62 -2.08 9.99 6.42
N SER A 63 -1.14 9.66 7.28
CA SER A 63 0.16 9.12 6.90
C SER A 63 0.53 7.91 7.75
N LEU A 64 1.35 7.04 7.19
CA LEU A 64 1.95 5.89 7.84
C LEU A 64 3.44 5.87 7.50
N SER A 65 4.28 5.70 8.51
CA SER A 65 5.67 5.29 8.37
C SER A 65 5.87 4.01 9.18
N ALA A 66 6.14 2.91 8.51
CA ALA A 66 6.37 1.60 9.13
C ALA A 66 7.76 1.09 8.75
N LEU A 67 8.41 0.40 9.69
CA LEU A 67 9.75 -0.15 9.54
C LEU A 67 9.82 -1.56 10.10
N ALA A 68 10.64 -2.41 9.47
CA ALA A 68 11.13 -3.66 10.04
C ALA A 68 12.67 -3.60 10.07
N ASN A 69 13.27 -4.01 11.20
CA ASN A 69 14.72 -4.08 11.39
C ASN A 69 15.31 -5.39 10.82
N THR A 70 14.90 -5.74 9.61
CA THR A 70 15.46 -6.83 8.82
C THR A 70 15.38 -6.48 7.33
N SER A 71 16.18 -7.15 6.51
CA SER A 71 16.10 -7.14 5.04
C SER A 71 16.32 -8.56 4.52
N ASN A 72 16.08 -8.80 3.22
CA ASN A 72 16.12 -10.14 2.61
C ASN A 72 15.24 -11.18 3.33
N HIS A 73 14.09 -10.73 3.86
CA HIS A 73 13.15 -11.55 4.60
C HIS A 73 11.71 -11.26 4.15
N GLY A 74 11.30 -11.92 3.08
CA GLY A 74 10.05 -11.64 2.37
C GLY A 74 8.78 -11.70 3.23
N ALA A 75 8.74 -12.54 4.27
CA ALA A 75 7.63 -12.57 5.21
C ALA A 75 7.51 -11.27 6.02
N ALA A 76 8.64 -10.66 6.41
CA ALA A 76 8.65 -9.37 7.09
C ALA A 76 8.24 -8.25 6.13
N ASN A 77 8.75 -8.24 4.90
CA ASN A 77 8.35 -7.28 3.88
C ASN A 77 6.84 -7.37 3.56
N THR A 78 6.30 -8.59 3.43
CA THR A 78 4.86 -8.84 3.22
C THR A 78 4.01 -8.33 4.39
N ALA A 79 4.42 -8.62 5.62
CA ALA A 79 3.73 -8.10 6.81
C ALA A 79 3.73 -6.57 6.85
N LEU A 80 4.86 -5.95 6.46
CA LEU A 80 4.99 -4.49 6.39
C LEU A 80 4.05 -3.88 5.33
N GLY A 81 3.94 -4.49 4.16
CA GLY A 81 2.95 -4.09 3.14
C GLY A 81 1.51 -4.16 3.65
N GLY A 82 1.17 -5.20 4.43
CA GLY A 82 -0.14 -5.36 5.06
C GLY A 82 -0.52 -4.24 6.05
N THR A 83 0.45 -3.49 6.57
CA THR A 83 0.18 -2.34 7.46
C THR A 83 -0.56 -1.21 6.76
N LEU A 84 -0.41 -1.07 5.43
CA LEU A 84 -1.13 -0.06 4.66
C LEU A 84 -2.64 -0.30 4.68
N GLU A 85 -3.08 -1.54 4.43
CA GLU A 85 -4.50 -1.90 4.51
C GLU A 85 -5.06 -1.61 5.92
N ALA A 86 -4.36 -2.08 6.95
CA ALA A 86 -4.78 -1.87 8.34
C ALA A 86 -4.87 -0.38 8.72
N ALA A 87 -3.88 0.43 8.32
CA ALA A 87 -3.77 1.83 8.71
C ALA A 87 -4.75 2.74 7.95
N PHE A 88 -4.99 2.47 6.66
CA PHE A 88 -5.79 3.36 5.80
C PHE A 88 -7.24 2.91 5.63
N CYS A 89 -7.48 1.61 5.50
CA CYS A 89 -8.84 1.08 5.37
C CYS A 89 -9.52 0.80 6.72
N GLY A 90 -8.74 0.66 7.80
CA GLY A 90 -9.25 0.30 9.12
C GLY A 90 -9.83 -1.12 9.15
N LYS A 91 -10.35 -1.54 10.30
CA LYS A 91 -11.20 -2.74 10.34
C LYS A 91 -12.47 -2.42 9.56
N LYS A 92 -12.91 -3.30 8.65
CA LYS A 92 -14.26 -3.24 8.08
C LYS A 92 -15.22 -3.15 9.27
N SER A 93 -15.75 -1.95 9.54
CA SER A 93 -16.82 -1.81 10.50
C SER A 93 -17.97 -2.62 9.92
N ALA A 94 -18.34 -3.71 10.60
CA ALA A 94 -19.56 -4.43 10.28
C ALA A 94 -20.71 -3.47 10.59
N PHE A 95 -21.05 -2.60 9.64
CA PHE A 95 -22.27 -1.83 9.75
C PHE A 95 -23.44 -2.83 9.74
N ALA A 96 -24.32 -2.68 10.73
CA ALA A 96 -25.39 -3.59 11.15
C ALA A 96 -26.42 -3.92 10.04
N PRO A 97 -27.29 -4.93 10.23
CA PRO A 97 -27.87 -5.72 9.15
C PRO A 97 -29.00 -4.96 8.43
N ALA A 98 -28.86 -4.80 7.12
CA ALA A 98 -29.99 -4.53 6.25
C ALA A 98 -30.35 -5.81 5.49
N ALA A 99 -31.50 -6.40 5.87
CA ALA A 99 -32.35 -7.33 5.14
C ALA A 99 -31.75 -8.65 4.60
N ARG A 100 -32.44 -9.73 4.96
CA ARG A 100 -32.25 -11.11 4.50
C ARG A 100 -32.02 -11.20 2.99
N SER A 101 -30.86 -11.73 2.60
CA SER A 101 -30.65 -12.40 1.32
C SER A 101 -29.85 -13.67 1.57
N THR A 102 -30.50 -14.81 1.36
CA THR A 102 -29.90 -16.15 1.38
C THR A 102 -29.07 -16.36 0.13
N ALA A 103 -27.75 -16.20 0.24
CA ALA A 103 -26.79 -16.72 -0.74
C ALA A 103 -25.51 -17.13 0.02
N PRO A 104 -24.86 -18.25 -0.34
CA PRO A 104 -23.69 -18.72 0.38
C PRO A 104 -22.54 -17.73 0.18
N SER A 105 -22.12 -17.12 1.28
CA SER A 105 -21.00 -16.19 1.30
C SER A 105 -19.71 -16.98 1.14
N GLY A 106 -19.13 -16.97 -0.06
CA GLY A 106 -17.74 -17.34 -0.25
C GLY A 106 -16.87 -16.36 0.55
N THR A 107 -16.17 -16.85 1.56
CA THR A 107 -15.14 -16.10 2.27
C THR A 107 -14.03 -15.75 1.29
N ALA A 108 -14.13 -14.57 0.66
CA ALA A 108 -12.96 -13.90 0.11
C ALA A 108 -12.12 -13.47 1.32
N ALA A 109 -11.21 -14.35 1.73
CA ALA A 109 -10.15 -14.00 2.66
C ALA A 109 -9.50 -12.72 2.13
N HIS A 110 -9.32 -11.74 3.01
CA HIS A 110 -8.59 -10.53 2.71
C HIS A 110 -7.15 -10.96 2.43
N VAL A 111 -6.81 -11.17 1.16
CA VAL A 111 -5.43 -11.47 0.79
C VAL A 111 -4.72 -10.12 0.79
N PRO A 112 -3.85 -9.84 1.79
CA PRO A 112 -3.05 -8.63 1.75
C PRO A 112 -2.27 -8.62 0.45
N LEU A 113 -2.17 -7.46 -0.17
CA LEU A 113 -1.39 -7.30 -1.40
C LEU A 113 0.02 -7.82 -1.12
N PRO A 114 0.53 -8.78 -1.91
CA PRO A 114 1.89 -9.26 -1.73
C PRO A 114 2.85 -8.07 -1.76
N ALA A 115 3.80 -8.03 -0.84
CA ALA A 115 4.87 -7.04 -0.96
C ALA A 115 5.63 -7.27 -2.28
N GLU A 116 6.30 -6.23 -2.75
CA GLU A 116 7.24 -6.40 -3.85
C GLU A 116 8.32 -7.42 -3.48
N ARG A 117 8.72 -8.25 -4.44
CA ARG A 117 9.72 -9.29 -4.19
C ARG A 117 11.04 -8.63 -3.79
N ASP A 118 11.74 -9.28 -2.87
CA ASP A 118 13.07 -8.86 -2.48
C ASP A 118 14.05 -8.95 -3.66
N LEU A 119 14.92 -7.96 -3.74
CA LEU A 119 16.07 -8.01 -4.64
C LEU A 119 17.08 -9.02 -4.08
N PRO A 120 17.71 -9.85 -4.94
CA PRO A 120 18.73 -10.78 -4.49
C PRO A 120 19.95 -10.01 -3.97
N GLU A 121 20.34 -10.26 -2.73
CA GLU A 121 21.61 -9.77 -2.17
C GLU A 121 22.76 -10.47 -2.90
N ARG A 122 23.74 -9.71 -3.40
CA ARG A 122 25.00 -10.27 -3.92
C ARG A 122 25.96 -10.37 -2.73
N HIS A 123 26.35 -11.59 -2.39
CA HIS A 123 27.43 -11.87 -1.42
C HIS A 123 28.79 -11.81 -2.11
#